data_AF-A0A969C0W6-F1
#
_entry.id   AF-A0A969C0W6-F1
#
_cell.length_a   1.000
_cell.length_b   1.000
_cell.length_c   1.000
_cell.angle_alpha   90.00
_cell.angle_beta   90.00
_cell.angle_gamma   90.00
#
_symmetry.space_group_name_H-M   'P 1'
#
loop_
_entity.id
_entity.type
_entity.pdbx_description
1 polymer ?
#
loop_
_entity_poly.entity_id
_entity_poly.type
_entity_poly.pdbx_seq_one_letter_code
_entity_poly.pdbx_strand_id
1 'polypeptide(L)'
;MRSLQQMGRVGLQMKADGDLPESFRATIARGLIVIETAIAEKRWENAQQQAAQVQVIWDRWRQWRSDWLKQIEYKTTQLDKCLKQEIAPDTVYGRALKVSLERLTNQMATCETPEVWRGQLGEVQEQIVFYQKVRADLDKLGEQWDVVGMVDSEAAQGWNKVEFLDQLDELKPTDEAGKSQLKAAIAEAKQKSAEAIRDLGAAAMAGQVGARGVSRASGVVGEPPSLSSSDPDRIVRVASAKLRLFRIAGQAIALLMLTGAGFQQLYAGNVTFGAGERGLLSLLGWGFGAEVTRDSVTEGDEEDAVAGV
;
A
#
# COMPACT_ATOMS: atom_id res chain seq x y z
N MET A 1 1.42 -47.99 21.50
CA MET A 1 0.12 -48.06 20.77
C MET A 1 -0.65 -46.74 20.76
N ARG A 2 -0.84 -46.04 21.89
CA ARG A 2 -1.58 -44.75 21.90
C ARG A 2 -0.97 -43.65 21.00
N SER A 3 0.36 -43.55 20.95
CA SER A 3 1.07 -42.59 20.09
C SER A 3 0.80 -42.82 18.59
N LEU A 4 0.80 -44.08 18.13
CA LEU A 4 0.48 -44.44 16.76
C LEU A 4 -0.96 -44.09 16.35
N GLN A 5 -1.93 -44.36 17.22
CA GLN A 5 -3.33 -44.00 16.98
C GLN A 5 -3.52 -42.48 16.91
N GLN A 6 -2.82 -41.72 17.76
CA GLN A 6 -2.82 -40.26 17.71
C GLN A 6 -2.22 -39.73 16.41
N MET A 7 -1.12 -40.33 15.92
CA MET A 7 -0.49 -39.91 14.65
C MET A 7 -1.35 -40.24 13.42
N GLY A 8 -2.00 -41.40 13.41
CA GLY A 8 -2.99 -41.73 12.38
C GLY A 8 -4.14 -40.72 12.36
N ARG A 9 -4.59 -40.27 13.54
CA ARG A 9 -5.61 -39.22 13.66
C ARG A 9 -5.11 -37.88 13.13
N VAL A 10 -3.89 -37.45 13.49
CA VAL A 10 -3.29 -36.20 12.97
C VAL A 10 -3.20 -36.25 11.45
N GLY A 11 -2.73 -37.36 10.87
CA GLY A 11 -2.66 -37.54 9.42
C GLY A 11 -4.02 -37.45 8.73
N LEU A 12 -5.08 -38.02 9.31
CA LEU A 12 -6.44 -37.92 8.78
C LEU A 12 -7.00 -36.50 8.90
N GLN A 13 -6.81 -35.84 10.04
CA GLN A 13 -7.26 -34.47 10.25
C GLN A 13 -6.54 -33.50 9.31
N MET A 14 -5.23 -33.67 9.10
CA MET A 14 -4.42 -32.89 8.15
C MET A 14 -4.91 -33.04 6.71
N LYS A 15 -5.36 -34.24 6.31
CA LYS A 15 -5.95 -34.48 4.98
C LYS A 15 -7.34 -33.85 4.82
N ALA A 16 -8.13 -33.81 5.89
CA ALA A 16 -9.44 -33.16 5.90
C ALA A 16 -9.34 -31.62 5.95
N ASP A 17 -8.21 -31.08 6.40
CA ASP A 17 -7.98 -29.65 6.53
C ASP A 17 -7.49 -29.03 5.21
N GLY A 18 -8.42 -28.47 4.44
CA GLY A 18 -8.17 -27.83 3.15
C GLY A 18 -7.42 -26.50 3.26
N ASP A 19 -7.57 -25.77 4.37
CA ASP A 19 -6.91 -24.47 4.56
C ASP A 19 -5.51 -24.61 5.15
N LEU A 20 -5.09 -25.84 5.47
CA LEU A 20 -3.77 -26.10 6.02
C LEU A 20 -2.69 -25.70 5.00
N PRO A 21 -1.81 -24.74 5.34
CA PRO A 21 -0.78 -24.26 4.44
C PRO A 21 0.27 -25.33 4.16
N GLU A 22 0.88 -25.26 2.98
CA GLU A 22 1.83 -26.28 2.53
C GLU A 22 3.04 -26.42 3.44
N SER A 23 3.52 -25.34 4.08
CA SER A 23 4.65 -25.41 5.01
C SER A 23 4.34 -26.22 6.28
N PHE A 24 3.12 -26.11 6.82
CA PHE A 24 2.68 -26.97 7.93
C PHE A 24 2.48 -28.41 7.45
N ARG A 25 1.80 -28.59 6.31
CA ARG A 25 1.53 -29.91 5.71
C ARG A 25 2.83 -30.68 5.46
N ALA A 26 3.80 -30.07 4.79
CA ALA A 26 5.08 -30.68 4.47
C ALA A 26 5.92 -30.97 5.73
N THR A 27 5.87 -30.12 6.75
CA THR A 27 6.62 -30.34 7.99
C THR A 27 6.02 -31.48 8.81
N ILE A 28 4.69 -31.54 8.94
CA ILE A 28 3.99 -32.65 9.59
C ILE A 28 4.22 -33.96 8.83
N ALA A 29 4.09 -33.95 7.50
CA ALA A 29 4.29 -35.14 6.67
C ALA A 29 5.72 -35.70 6.80
N ARG A 30 6.75 -34.84 6.78
CA ARG A 30 8.14 -35.26 7.04
C ARG A 30 8.30 -35.90 8.41
N GLY A 31 7.70 -35.31 9.46
CA GLY A 31 7.73 -35.87 10.80
C GLY A 31 7.06 -37.25 10.89
N LEU A 32 5.94 -37.46 10.18
CA LEU A 32 5.26 -38.75 10.11
C LEU A 32 6.14 -39.84 9.46
N ILE A 33 6.85 -39.51 8.38
CA ILE A 33 7.80 -40.44 7.73
C ILE A 33 8.92 -40.85 8.70
N VAL A 34 9.46 -39.90 9.46
CA VAL A 34 10.51 -40.19 10.47
C VAL A 34 9.98 -41.11 11.57
N ILE A 35 8.73 -40.92 12.02
CA ILE A 35 8.07 -41.80 13.00
C ILE A 35 7.91 -43.21 12.43
N GLU A 36 7.40 -43.34 11.21
CA GLU A 36 7.23 -44.64 10.54
C GLU A 36 8.57 -45.37 10.42
N THR A 37 9.62 -44.67 10.00
CA THR A 37 10.97 -45.22 9.89
C THR A 37 11.51 -45.68 11.25
N ALA A 38 11.40 -44.84 12.29
CA ALA A 38 11.88 -45.17 13.62
C ALA A 38 11.14 -46.39 14.23
N ILE A 39 9.85 -46.54 13.92
CA ILE A 39 9.05 -47.71 14.34
C ILE A 39 9.50 -48.97 13.61
N ALA A 40 9.74 -48.89 12.30
CA ALA A 40 10.26 -50.03 11.53
C ALA A 40 11.62 -50.51 12.07
N GLU A 41 12.45 -49.57 12.53
CA GLU A 41 13.76 -49.84 13.13
C GLU A 41 13.70 -50.16 14.64
N LYS A 42 12.50 -50.25 15.24
CA LYS A 42 12.28 -50.50 16.68
C LYS A 42 12.91 -49.45 17.60
N ARG A 43 13.17 -48.23 17.10
CA ARG A 43 13.66 -47.06 17.86
C ARG A 43 12.47 -46.32 18.50
N TRP A 44 11.84 -46.97 19.48
CA TRP A 44 10.57 -46.50 20.07
C TRP A 44 10.65 -45.12 20.73
N GLU A 45 11.76 -44.81 21.39
CA GLU A 45 11.98 -43.51 22.03
C GLU A 45 12.05 -42.37 21.01
N ASN A 46 12.83 -42.56 19.92
CA ASN A 46 12.89 -41.61 18.81
C ASN A 46 11.52 -41.39 18.17
N ALA A 47 10.76 -42.47 17.93
CA ALA A 47 9.42 -42.38 17.39
C ALA A 47 8.47 -41.58 18.32
N GLN A 48 8.58 -41.78 19.64
CA GLN A 48 7.79 -41.05 20.63
C GLN A 48 8.17 -39.57 20.69
N GLN A 49 9.46 -39.24 20.67
CA GLN A 49 9.94 -37.87 20.65
C GLN A 49 9.48 -37.14 19.40
N GLN A 50 9.60 -37.77 18.22
CA GLN A 50 9.16 -37.18 16.97
C GLN A 50 7.63 -37.02 16.92
N ALA A 51 6.88 -37.97 17.44
CA ALA A 51 5.42 -37.87 17.54
C ALA A 51 4.98 -36.68 18.41
N ALA A 52 5.69 -36.42 19.52
CA ALA A 52 5.44 -35.24 20.35
C ALA A 52 5.71 -33.94 19.58
N GLN A 53 6.79 -33.86 18.79
CA GLN A 53 7.08 -32.68 17.96
C GLN A 53 6.02 -32.44 16.89
N VAL A 54 5.58 -33.49 16.19
CA VAL A 54 4.51 -33.39 15.19
C VAL A 54 3.21 -32.91 15.82
N GLN A 55 2.86 -33.44 17.01
CA GLN A 55 1.68 -33.02 17.75
C GLN A 55 1.74 -31.53 18.13
N VAL A 56 2.90 -31.04 18.59
CA VAL A 56 3.09 -29.61 18.91
C VAL A 56 2.85 -28.72 17.68
N ILE A 57 3.36 -29.11 16.51
CA ILE A 57 3.16 -28.33 15.26
C ILE A 57 1.68 -28.32 14.88
N TRP A 58 1.00 -29.47 14.97
CA TRP A 58 -0.42 -29.59 14.67
C TRP A 58 -1.29 -28.76 15.63
N ASP A 59 -1.00 -28.83 16.92
CA ASP A 59 -1.75 -28.07 17.93
C ASP A 59 -1.53 -26.57 17.77
N ARG A 60 -0.30 -26.13 17.44
CA ARG A 60 0.02 -24.74 17.13
C ARG A 60 -0.78 -24.20 15.94
N TRP A 61 -0.86 -24.96 14.85
CA TRP A 61 -1.70 -24.60 13.70
C TRP A 61 -3.16 -24.40 14.13
N ARG A 62 -3.72 -25.38 14.84
CA ARG A 62 -5.12 -25.33 15.27
C ARG A 62 -5.42 -24.20 16.24
N GLN A 63 -4.54 -23.98 17.22
CA GLN A 63 -4.73 -22.98 18.26
C GLN A 63 -4.85 -21.57 17.66
N TRP A 64 -4.05 -21.28 16.63
CA TRP A 64 -3.92 -19.96 16.04
C TRP A 64 -4.43 -19.89 14.59
N ARG A 65 -5.27 -20.85 14.16
CA ARG A 65 -5.68 -21.04 12.77
C ARG A 65 -6.11 -19.73 12.10
N SER A 66 -7.02 -19.00 12.72
CA SER A 66 -7.57 -17.76 12.18
C SER A 66 -6.51 -16.68 11.99
N ASP A 67 -5.53 -16.60 12.88
CA ASP A 67 -4.52 -15.56 12.82
C ASP A 67 -3.41 -15.90 11.82
N TRP A 68 -3.06 -17.19 11.70
CA TRP A 68 -2.23 -17.68 10.60
C TRP A 68 -2.87 -17.34 9.24
N LEU A 69 -4.16 -17.64 9.07
CA LEU A 69 -4.87 -17.36 7.83
C LEU A 69 -4.87 -15.86 7.48
N LYS A 70 -5.10 -14.97 8.45
CA LYS A 70 -4.98 -13.52 8.24
C LYS A 70 -3.58 -13.10 7.79
N GLN A 71 -2.52 -13.68 8.38
CA GLN A 71 -1.14 -13.35 8.00
C GLN A 71 -0.81 -13.87 6.58
N ILE A 72 -1.33 -15.05 6.22
CA ILE A 72 -1.16 -15.61 4.87
C ILE A 72 -1.89 -14.74 3.85
N GLU A 73 -3.13 -14.36 4.14
CA GLU A 73 -3.91 -13.47 3.28
C GLU A 73 -3.20 -12.11 3.10
N TYR A 74 -2.66 -11.55 4.18
CA TYR A 74 -1.86 -10.33 4.14
C TYR A 74 -0.64 -10.51 3.21
N LYS A 75 0.14 -11.57 3.39
CA LYS A 75 1.31 -11.87 2.56
C LYS A 75 0.93 -12.01 1.08
N THR A 76 -0.13 -12.75 0.76
CA THR A 76 -0.53 -13.02 -0.62
C THR A 76 -1.19 -11.83 -1.30
N THR A 77 -2.04 -11.08 -0.59
CA THR A 77 -2.85 -10.01 -1.17
C THR A 77 -2.12 -8.68 -1.19
N GLN A 78 -1.25 -8.42 -0.20
CA GLN A 78 -0.50 -7.17 -0.10
C GLN A 78 0.93 -7.36 -0.63
N LEU A 79 1.74 -8.18 0.03
CA LEU A 79 3.18 -8.22 -0.25
C LEU A 79 3.50 -8.86 -1.61
N ASP A 80 2.95 -10.03 -1.91
CA ASP A 80 3.19 -10.71 -3.20
C ASP A 80 2.63 -9.88 -4.37
N LYS A 81 1.51 -9.17 -4.16
CA LYS A 81 0.91 -8.31 -5.18
C LYS A 81 1.77 -7.08 -5.45
N CYS A 82 2.18 -6.36 -4.41
CA CYS A 82 3.09 -5.21 -4.54
C CYS A 82 4.40 -5.62 -5.22
N LEU A 83 4.99 -6.74 -4.81
CA LEU A 83 6.22 -7.24 -5.41
C LEU A 83 6.06 -7.56 -6.91
N LYS A 84 4.89 -8.05 -7.35
CA LYS A 84 4.63 -8.34 -8.78
C LYS A 84 4.32 -7.11 -9.62
N GLN A 85 3.70 -6.09 -9.02
CA GLN A 85 3.18 -4.93 -9.77
C GLN A 85 4.15 -3.76 -9.79
N GLU A 86 4.91 -3.55 -8.71
CA GLU A 86 5.65 -2.29 -8.50
C GLU A 86 7.17 -2.48 -8.51
N ILE A 87 7.65 -3.71 -8.35
CA ILE A 87 9.08 -4.04 -8.32
C ILE A 87 9.35 -5.04 -9.44
N ALA A 88 10.33 -4.76 -10.29
CA ALA A 88 10.71 -5.70 -11.34
C ALA A 88 11.26 -6.98 -10.69
N PRO A 89 10.67 -8.17 -10.94
CA PRO A 89 11.05 -9.40 -10.24
C PRO A 89 12.45 -9.91 -10.63
N ASP A 90 12.98 -9.43 -11.74
CA ASP A 90 14.23 -9.83 -12.37
C ASP A 90 15.45 -9.07 -11.82
N THR A 91 15.24 -7.94 -11.14
CA THR A 91 16.29 -7.15 -10.50
C THR A 91 16.88 -7.87 -9.28
N VAL A 92 18.08 -7.47 -8.85
CA VAL A 92 18.71 -8.06 -7.67
C VAL A 92 17.84 -7.80 -6.43
N TYR A 93 17.32 -6.58 -6.31
CA TYR A 93 16.44 -6.18 -5.22
C TYR A 93 15.13 -7.01 -5.20
N GLY A 94 14.42 -7.05 -6.33
CA GLY A 94 13.14 -7.77 -6.45
C GLY A 94 13.29 -9.28 -6.21
N ARG A 95 14.34 -9.88 -6.76
CA ARG A 95 14.65 -11.30 -6.54
C ARG A 95 14.97 -11.60 -5.07
N ALA A 96 15.75 -10.74 -4.41
CA ALA A 96 16.08 -10.92 -3.01
C ALA A 96 14.84 -10.85 -2.10
N LEU A 97 13.90 -9.93 -2.39
CA LEU A 97 12.61 -9.88 -1.69
C LEU A 97 11.77 -11.12 -1.92
N LYS A 98 11.68 -11.59 -3.17
CA LYS A 98 10.94 -12.82 -3.52
C LYS A 98 11.48 -14.02 -2.76
N VAL A 99 12.79 -14.24 -2.80
CA VAL A 99 13.46 -15.32 -2.08
C VAL A 99 13.24 -15.20 -0.57
N SER A 100 13.23 -13.98 -0.03
CA SER A 100 12.96 -13.75 1.39
C SER A 100 11.53 -14.15 1.76
N LEU A 101 10.51 -13.76 0.98
CA LEU A 101 9.12 -14.16 1.22
C LEU A 101 8.91 -15.68 1.08
N GLU A 102 9.54 -16.31 0.08
CA GLU A 102 9.49 -17.77 -0.10
C GLU A 102 10.12 -18.50 1.09
N ARG A 103 11.29 -18.04 1.54
CA ARG A 103 11.96 -18.56 2.74
C ARG A 103 11.07 -18.44 3.98
N LEU A 104 10.47 -17.27 4.21
CA LEU A 104 9.56 -17.05 5.34
C LEU A 104 8.32 -17.95 5.26
N THR A 105 7.78 -18.17 4.07
CA THR A 105 6.64 -19.07 3.85
C THR A 105 7.00 -20.52 4.23
N ASN A 106 8.19 -20.98 3.83
CA ASN A 106 8.70 -22.31 4.13
C ASN A 106 9.03 -22.50 5.62
N GLN A 107 9.42 -21.42 6.32
CA GLN A 107 9.75 -21.43 7.74
C GLN A 107 8.53 -21.19 8.65
N MET A 108 7.35 -20.86 8.10
CA MET A 108 6.16 -20.51 8.87
C MET A 108 5.78 -21.57 9.92
N ALA A 109 5.86 -22.86 9.59
CA ALA A 109 5.55 -23.95 10.53
C ALA A 109 6.54 -24.07 11.70
N THR A 110 7.72 -23.46 11.59
CA THR A 110 8.74 -23.43 12.64
C THR A 110 8.53 -22.28 13.62
N CYS A 111 7.87 -21.20 13.21
CA CYS A 111 7.51 -20.08 14.06
C CYS A 111 6.56 -20.53 15.18
N GLU A 112 6.82 -20.10 16.42
CA GLU A 112 6.02 -20.48 17.59
C GLU A 112 4.62 -19.89 17.56
N THR A 113 4.49 -18.64 17.10
CA THR A 113 3.22 -17.92 17.02
C THR A 113 3.11 -17.16 15.70
N PRO A 114 1.88 -16.83 15.25
CA PRO A 114 1.66 -15.99 14.07
C PRO A 114 2.25 -14.58 14.20
N GLU A 115 2.41 -14.05 15.42
CA GLU A 115 3.00 -12.73 15.67
C GLU A 115 4.50 -12.71 15.35
N VAL A 116 5.22 -13.79 15.65
CA VAL A 116 6.64 -13.92 15.29
C VAL A 116 6.79 -13.88 13.76
N TRP A 117 5.94 -14.62 13.06
CA TRP A 117 5.94 -14.60 11.59
C TRP A 117 5.51 -13.25 11.02
N ARG A 118 4.51 -12.58 11.65
CA ARG A 118 4.12 -11.20 11.29
C ARG A 118 5.29 -10.23 11.42
N GLY A 119 6.07 -10.30 12.49
CA GLY A 119 7.26 -9.45 12.67
C GLY A 119 8.23 -9.60 11.49
N GLN A 120 8.50 -10.85 11.09
CA GLN A 120 9.37 -11.14 9.94
C GLN A 120 8.78 -10.65 8.61
N LEU A 121 7.46 -10.73 8.42
CA LEU A 121 6.79 -10.14 7.25
C LEU A 121 6.88 -8.61 7.28
N GLY A 122 6.85 -7.99 8.46
CA GLY A 122 7.02 -6.55 8.66
C GLY A 122 8.39 -6.05 8.17
N GLU A 123 9.46 -6.79 8.43
CA GLU A 123 10.79 -6.45 7.92
C GLU A 123 10.82 -6.41 6.38
N VAL A 124 10.17 -7.37 5.71
CA VAL A 124 10.07 -7.39 4.24
C VAL A 124 9.19 -6.25 3.74
N GLN A 125 8.10 -5.93 4.45
CA GLN A 125 7.25 -4.80 4.12
C GLN A 125 8.03 -3.49 4.16
N GLU A 126 8.85 -3.26 5.19
CA GLU A 126 9.69 -2.05 5.28
C GLU A 126 10.64 -1.91 4.10
N GLN A 127 11.19 -3.03 3.61
CA GLN A 127 12.03 -3.03 2.42
C GLN A 127 11.24 -2.67 1.14
N ILE A 128 10.04 -3.23 0.97
CA ILE A 128 9.14 -2.86 -0.14
C ILE A 128 8.81 -1.36 -0.10
N VAL A 129 8.42 -0.85 1.07
CA VAL A 129 8.08 0.57 1.27
C VAL A 129 9.28 1.48 0.99
N PHE A 130 10.49 1.07 1.38
CA PHE A 130 11.71 1.79 1.05
C PHE A 130 11.89 1.90 -0.47
N TYR A 131 11.78 0.79 -1.20
CA TYR A 131 11.94 0.77 -2.65
C TYR A 131 10.93 1.69 -3.35
N GLN A 132 9.65 1.58 -2.98
CA GLN A 132 8.57 2.43 -3.50
C GLN A 132 8.84 3.92 -3.25
N LYS A 133 9.28 4.26 -2.04
CA LYS A 133 9.56 5.65 -1.66
C LYS A 133 10.73 6.22 -2.47
N VAL A 134 11.81 5.45 -2.63
CA VAL A 134 12.96 5.89 -3.43
C VAL A 134 12.57 6.09 -4.89
N ARG A 135 11.82 5.16 -5.47
CA ARG A 135 11.34 5.28 -6.85
C ARG A 135 10.47 6.53 -7.05
N ALA A 136 9.51 6.76 -6.15
CA ALA A 136 8.67 7.96 -6.19
C ALA A 136 9.47 9.27 -5.99
N ASP A 137 10.53 9.24 -5.17
CA ASP A 137 11.43 10.37 -5.00
C ASP A 137 12.26 10.64 -6.27
N LEU A 138 12.71 9.61 -6.96
CA LEU A 138 13.42 9.71 -8.24
C LEU A 138 12.51 10.17 -9.37
N ASP A 139 11.24 9.76 -9.38
CA ASP A 139 10.24 10.24 -10.34
C ASP A 139 10.03 11.76 -10.21
N LYS A 140 9.78 12.24 -8.99
CA LYS A 140 9.63 13.68 -8.71
C LYS A 140 10.90 14.47 -9.03
N LEU A 141 12.06 13.92 -8.70
CA LEU A 141 13.33 14.58 -9.00
C LEU A 141 13.60 14.65 -10.51
N GLY A 142 13.19 13.60 -11.25
CA GLY A 142 13.19 13.62 -12.71
C GLY A 142 12.36 14.77 -13.28
N GLU A 143 11.12 14.93 -12.81
CA GLU A 143 10.24 16.03 -13.23
C GLU A 143 10.87 17.42 -12.96
N GLN A 144 11.58 17.58 -11.83
CA GLN A 144 12.28 18.83 -11.52
C GLN A 144 13.45 19.10 -12.47
N TRP A 145 14.25 18.09 -12.76
CA TRP A 145 15.38 18.21 -13.67
C TRP A 145 14.97 18.36 -15.13
N ASP A 146 13.82 17.82 -15.54
CA ASP A 146 13.26 18.06 -16.86
C ASP A 146 12.96 19.56 -17.06
N VAL A 147 12.40 20.23 -16.03
CA VAL A 147 12.19 21.68 -16.07
C VAL A 147 13.51 22.45 -16.12
N VAL A 148 14.52 22.04 -15.35
CA VAL A 148 15.85 22.67 -15.39
C VAL A 148 16.46 22.49 -16.78
N GLY A 149 16.45 21.29 -17.35
CA GLY A 149 17.02 21.00 -18.66
C GLY A 149 16.34 21.71 -19.83
N MET A 150 15.05 22.07 -19.69
CA MET A 150 14.36 22.91 -20.67
C MET A 150 14.88 24.35 -20.71
N VAL A 151 15.45 24.85 -19.61
CA VAL A 151 15.92 26.23 -19.48
C VAL A 151 17.45 26.31 -19.57
N ASP A 152 18.15 25.37 -18.95
CA ASP A 152 19.60 25.27 -18.92
C ASP A 152 20.03 23.79 -19.02
N SER A 153 20.34 23.38 -20.25
CA SER A 153 20.78 22.02 -20.55
C SER A 153 22.17 21.69 -19.97
N GLU A 154 22.99 22.68 -19.65
CA GLU A 154 24.32 22.47 -19.06
C GLU A 154 24.19 22.25 -17.54
N ALA A 155 23.30 22.99 -16.87
CA ALA A 155 22.98 22.75 -15.46
C ALA A 155 22.35 21.37 -15.22
N ALA A 156 21.56 20.86 -16.18
CA ALA A 156 20.99 19.50 -16.12
C ALA A 156 22.00 18.38 -16.47
N GLN A 157 23.20 18.74 -16.91
CA GLN A 157 24.22 17.79 -17.31
C GLN A 157 24.78 17.07 -16.08
N GLY A 158 24.56 15.75 -16.00
CA GLY A 158 24.96 14.92 -14.85
C GLY A 158 23.81 14.38 -14.01
N TRP A 159 22.56 14.84 -14.22
CA TRP A 159 21.40 14.12 -13.74
C TRP A 159 21.10 12.93 -14.64
N ASN A 160 21.15 11.73 -14.08
CA ASN A 160 20.75 10.51 -14.78
C ASN A 160 19.84 9.66 -13.89
N LYS A 161 18.53 9.78 -14.11
CA LYS A 161 17.53 8.97 -13.39
C LYS A 161 17.77 7.47 -13.55
N VAL A 162 18.23 7.03 -14.73
CA VAL A 162 18.47 5.61 -15.01
C VAL A 162 19.56 5.06 -14.10
N GLU A 163 20.65 5.80 -13.90
CA GLU A 163 21.74 5.38 -13.01
C GLU A 163 21.28 5.16 -11.56
N PHE A 164 20.43 6.05 -11.04
CA PHE A 164 19.87 5.89 -9.69
C PHE A 164 18.89 4.70 -9.59
N LEU A 165 18.14 4.42 -10.67
CA LEU A 165 17.26 3.25 -10.72
C LEU A 165 18.09 1.96 -10.79
N ASP A 166 19.15 1.93 -11.59
CA ASP A 166 20.07 0.79 -11.67
C ASP A 166 20.73 0.52 -10.30
N GLN A 167 21.20 1.58 -9.63
CA GLN A 167 21.73 1.46 -8.26
C GLN A 167 20.69 0.91 -7.27
N LEU A 168 19.43 1.33 -7.37
CA LEU A 168 18.34 0.82 -6.54
C LEU A 168 18.06 -0.67 -6.84
N ASP A 169 18.07 -1.04 -8.11
CA ASP A 169 17.75 -2.38 -8.59
C ASP A 169 18.87 -3.39 -8.31
N GLU A 170 20.12 -2.95 -8.25
CA GLU A 170 21.29 -3.75 -7.85
C GLU A 170 21.47 -3.86 -6.33
N LEU A 171 20.84 -2.96 -5.56
CA LEU A 171 20.96 -2.92 -4.10
C LEU A 171 20.40 -4.19 -3.45
N LYS A 172 21.02 -4.64 -2.37
CA LYS A 172 20.45 -5.70 -1.53
C LYS A 172 19.46 -5.10 -0.53
N PRO A 173 18.27 -5.68 -0.33
CA PRO A 173 17.29 -5.18 0.64
C PRO A 173 17.78 -5.14 2.09
N THR A 174 18.87 -5.82 2.42
CA THR A 174 19.48 -5.82 3.77
C THR A 174 20.72 -4.93 3.88
N ASP A 175 21.14 -4.26 2.80
CA ASP A 175 22.33 -3.42 2.80
C ASP A 175 22.00 -1.99 3.27
N GLU A 176 22.04 -1.79 4.59
CA GLU A 176 21.75 -0.48 5.19
C GLU A 176 22.77 0.61 4.81
N ALA A 177 24.02 0.23 4.54
CA ALA A 177 25.05 1.16 4.11
C ALA A 177 24.74 1.68 2.70
N GLY A 178 24.48 0.79 1.75
CA GLY A 178 24.09 1.17 0.39
C GLY A 178 22.77 1.95 0.34
N LYS A 179 21.76 1.57 1.15
CA LYS A 179 20.52 2.35 1.28
C LYS A 179 20.76 3.78 1.77
N SER A 180 21.67 3.95 2.73
CA SER A 180 21.98 5.26 3.30
C SER A 180 22.75 6.13 2.31
N GLN A 181 23.69 5.54 1.56
CA GLN A 181 24.43 6.23 0.49
C GLN A 181 23.48 6.69 -0.62
N LEU A 182 22.58 5.81 -1.09
CA LEU A 182 21.58 6.15 -2.11
C LEU A 182 20.67 7.29 -1.65
N LYS A 183 20.18 7.24 -0.41
CA LYS A 183 19.38 8.33 0.19
C LYS A 183 20.14 9.65 0.24
N ALA A 184 21.42 9.63 0.61
CA ALA A 184 22.26 10.82 0.66
C ALA A 184 22.48 11.41 -0.74
N ALA A 185 22.78 10.57 -1.73
CA ALA A 185 22.95 11.00 -3.11
C ALA A 185 21.67 11.61 -3.71
N ILE A 186 20.50 11.04 -3.41
CA ILE A 186 19.20 11.60 -3.81
C ILE A 186 18.95 12.95 -3.12
N ALA A 187 19.30 13.09 -1.83
CA ALA A 187 19.16 14.34 -1.11
C ALA A 187 20.06 15.45 -1.68
N GLU A 188 21.30 15.11 -2.03
CA GLU A 188 22.23 16.01 -2.70
C GLU A 188 21.70 16.43 -4.08
N ALA A 189 21.21 15.48 -4.88
CA ALA A 189 20.63 15.77 -6.19
C ALA A 189 19.37 16.65 -6.08
N LYS A 190 18.53 16.45 -5.06
CA LYS A 190 17.40 17.35 -4.74
C LYS A 190 17.88 18.76 -4.42
N GLN A 191 18.92 18.91 -3.61
CA GLN A 191 19.48 20.21 -3.28
C GLN A 191 20.02 20.94 -4.51
N LYS A 192 20.82 20.24 -5.35
CA LYS A 192 21.35 20.81 -6.61
C LYS A 192 20.24 21.27 -7.54
N SER A 193 19.16 20.48 -7.68
CA SER A 193 18.00 20.89 -8.50
C SER A 193 17.32 22.15 -7.98
N ALA A 194 17.21 22.30 -6.65
CA ALA A 194 16.59 23.47 -6.04
C ALA A 194 17.45 24.73 -6.17
N GLU A 195 18.77 24.58 -6.10
CA GLU A 195 19.74 25.65 -6.35
C GLU A 195 19.68 26.09 -7.82
N ALA A 196 19.69 25.16 -8.77
CA ALA A 196 19.55 25.47 -10.20
C ALA A 196 18.24 26.22 -10.50
N ILE A 197 17.11 25.76 -9.95
CA ILE A 197 15.81 26.45 -10.11
C ILE A 197 15.85 27.86 -9.52
N ARG A 198 16.51 28.05 -8.36
CA ARG A 198 16.66 29.38 -7.74
C ARG A 198 17.50 30.31 -8.62
N ASP A 199 18.61 29.80 -9.16
CA ASP A 199 19.54 30.58 -9.99
C ASP A 199 18.89 30.97 -11.33
N LEU A 200 18.11 30.08 -11.93
CA LEU A 200 17.27 30.38 -13.09
C LEU A 200 16.26 31.50 -12.80
N GLY A 201 15.60 31.46 -11.64
CA GLY A 201 14.69 32.52 -11.20
C GLY A 201 15.39 33.87 -10.97
N ALA A 202 16.61 33.85 -10.41
CA ALA A 202 17.42 35.05 -10.22
C ALA A 202 17.93 35.63 -11.55
N ALA A 203 18.34 34.78 -12.50
CA ALA A 203 18.78 35.18 -13.83
C ALA A 203 17.65 35.79 -14.66
N ALA A 204 16.42 35.26 -14.57
CA ALA A 204 15.24 35.84 -15.20
C ALA A 204 14.93 37.26 -14.65
N MET A 205 15.14 37.48 -13.34
CA MET A 205 14.97 38.79 -12.71
C MET A 205 16.11 39.76 -13.06
N ALA A 206 17.33 39.26 -13.31
CA ALA A 206 18.47 40.07 -13.73
C ALA A 206 18.41 40.45 -15.23
N GLY A 207 17.78 39.62 -16.08
CA GLY A 207 17.58 39.86 -17.51
C GLY A 207 16.46 40.87 -17.84
N GLN A 208 15.67 41.30 -16.86
CA GLN A 208 14.55 42.22 -17.04
C GLN A 208 14.87 43.64 -16.53
N VAL A 209 16.05 44.17 -16.85
CA VAL A 209 16.34 45.62 -16.77
C VAL A 209 16.20 46.20 -18.18
N GLY A 210 14.95 46.42 -18.56
CA GLY A 210 14.58 46.93 -19.89
C GLY A 210 13.12 47.33 -20.05
N ALA A 211 12.43 47.76 -18.98
CA ALA A 211 11.18 48.51 -19.10
C ALA A 211 10.91 49.34 -17.83
N ARG A 212 10.61 50.62 -18.05
CA ARG A 212 10.38 51.65 -17.03
C ARG A 212 9.34 51.25 -15.99
N GLY A 213 9.66 51.59 -14.74
CA GLY A 213 8.89 51.19 -13.57
C GLY A 213 7.57 51.92 -13.34
N VAL A 214 6.77 51.29 -12.48
CA VAL A 214 6.00 51.91 -11.42
C VAL A 214 6.11 50.97 -10.21
N SER A 215 6.63 51.49 -9.11
CA SER A 215 6.77 50.77 -7.84
C SER A 215 5.41 50.45 -7.22
N ARG A 216 5.30 49.26 -6.61
CA ARG A 216 4.49 49.10 -5.40
C ARG A 216 5.33 48.38 -4.35
N ALA A 217 5.61 49.08 -3.26
CA ALA A 217 6.33 48.60 -2.09
C ALA A 217 5.45 47.64 -1.26
N SER A 218 6.05 46.59 -0.71
CA SER A 218 6.30 46.46 0.75
C SER A 218 6.75 45.04 1.15
N GLY A 219 7.86 44.95 1.89
CA GLY A 219 8.16 43.87 2.84
C GLY A 219 9.42 43.02 2.59
N VAL A 220 10.58 43.46 3.09
CA VAL A 220 11.74 42.63 3.48
C VAL A 220 11.88 42.79 5.01
N VAL A 221 12.12 41.76 5.83
CA VAL A 221 13.40 41.28 6.41
C VAL A 221 13.00 40.16 7.42
N GLY A 222 13.71 39.05 7.65
CA GLY A 222 15.07 38.64 7.28
C GLY A 222 15.45 37.25 7.83
N GLU A 223 16.76 36.99 7.80
CA GLU A 223 17.51 35.73 8.04
C GLU A 223 17.63 35.27 9.54
N PRO A 224 18.17 34.04 9.83
CA PRO A 224 17.92 33.16 11.01
C PRO A 224 18.97 33.33 12.16
N PRO A 225 19.08 32.49 13.24
CA PRO A 225 18.29 31.37 13.84
C PRO A 225 17.90 31.62 15.34
N SER A 226 17.05 30.85 16.07
CA SER A 226 17.35 29.58 16.78
C SER A 226 16.16 29.11 17.63
N LEU A 227 16.02 27.77 17.77
CA LEU A 227 15.48 26.93 18.86
C LEU A 227 14.15 27.26 19.58
N SER A 228 13.24 26.29 19.44
CA SER A 228 12.21 25.85 20.41
C SER A 228 11.15 26.85 20.87
N SER A 229 9.95 26.76 20.30
CA SER A 229 8.72 26.59 21.08
C SER A 229 7.57 26.14 20.17
N SER A 230 6.76 25.22 20.67
CA SER A 230 5.57 24.68 20.02
C SER A 230 4.56 25.78 19.74
N ASP A 231 4.24 26.02 18.46
CA ASP A 231 3.21 26.97 18.04
C ASP A 231 2.02 26.24 17.36
N PRO A 232 0.83 26.25 17.98
CA PRO A 232 -0.39 25.59 17.50
C PRO A 232 -0.92 26.13 16.16
N ASP A 233 -0.40 27.25 15.64
CA ASP A 233 -0.82 27.82 14.35
C ASP A 233 -0.33 27.02 13.14
N ARG A 234 0.64 26.11 13.33
CA ARG A 234 1.07 25.16 12.29
C ARG A 234 0.03 24.06 12.05
N ILE A 235 -0.77 23.72 13.07
CA ILE A 235 -1.85 22.72 12.97
C ILE A 235 -2.99 23.28 12.09
N VAL A 236 -3.24 24.59 12.13
CA VAL A 236 -4.29 25.26 11.34
C VAL A 236 -3.94 25.30 9.85
N ARG A 237 -2.67 25.48 9.48
CA ARG A 237 -2.25 25.45 8.06
C ARG A 237 -2.24 24.04 7.47
N VAL A 238 -1.80 23.04 8.22
CA VAL A 238 -1.89 21.62 7.80
C VAL A 238 -3.36 21.16 7.74
N ALA A 239 -4.24 21.66 8.61
CA ALA A 239 -5.67 21.39 8.55
C ALA A 239 -6.33 22.02 7.31
N SER A 240 -5.93 23.23 6.89
CA SER A 240 -6.46 23.87 5.67
C SER A 240 -6.06 23.15 4.37
N ALA A 241 -4.86 22.55 4.33
CA ALA A 241 -4.41 21.72 3.21
C ALA A 241 -5.16 20.37 3.17
N LYS A 242 -5.44 19.77 4.33
CA LYS A 242 -6.28 18.57 4.46
C LYS A 242 -7.76 18.85 4.10
N LEU A 243 -8.27 20.04 4.41
CA LEU A 243 -9.62 20.49 4.03
C LEU A 243 -9.77 20.69 2.51
N ARG A 244 -8.72 21.18 1.82
CA ARG A 244 -8.71 21.24 0.34
C ARG A 244 -8.69 19.86 -0.30
N LEU A 245 -7.89 18.94 0.24
CA LEU A 245 -7.82 17.56 -0.26
C LEU A 245 -9.16 16.82 -0.04
N PHE A 246 -9.82 17.02 1.10
CA PHE A 246 -11.14 16.46 1.40
C PHE A 246 -12.25 17.04 0.51
N ARG A 247 -12.20 18.35 0.19
CA ARG A 247 -13.16 18.98 -0.73
C ARG A 247 -13.02 18.45 -2.16
N ILE A 248 -11.80 18.23 -2.64
CA ILE A 248 -11.54 17.65 -3.97
C ILE A 248 -11.98 16.18 -4.00
N ALA A 249 -11.64 15.39 -2.97
CA ALA A 249 -12.04 14.00 -2.88
C ALA A 249 -13.56 13.82 -2.78
N GLY A 250 -14.25 14.70 -2.03
CA GLY A 250 -15.71 14.70 -1.92
C GLY A 250 -16.41 15.04 -3.24
N GLN A 251 -15.87 16.00 -4.01
CA GLN A 251 -16.41 16.33 -5.34
C GLN A 251 -16.17 15.19 -6.35
N ALA A 252 -15.05 14.48 -6.27
CA ALA A 252 -14.77 13.32 -7.13
C ALA A 252 -15.73 12.15 -6.81
N ILE A 253 -15.99 11.86 -5.54
CA ILE A 253 -16.93 10.80 -5.13
C ILE A 253 -18.36 11.17 -5.51
N ALA A 254 -18.76 12.44 -5.35
CA ALA A 254 -20.07 12.92 -5.81
C ALA A 254 -20.22 12.77 -7.33
N LEU A 255 -19.21 13.14 -8.12
CA LEU A 255 -19.20 12.93 -9.57
C LEU A 255 -19.26 11.45 -9.94
N LEU A 256 -18.54 10.59 -9.22
CA LEU A 256 -18.50 9.15 -9.49
C LEU A 256 -19.82 8.46 -9.11
N MET A 257 -20.50 8.93 -8.06
CA MET A 257 -21.87 8.51 -7.71
C MET A 257 -22.90 9.04 -8.71
N LEU A 258 -22.79 10.30 -9.15
CA LEU A 258 -23.70 10.90 -10.13
C LEU A 258 -23.57 10.23 -11.51
N THR A 259 -22.35 9.83 -11.89
CA THR A 259 -22.06 9.17 -13.16
C THR A 259 -22.30 7.66 -13.08
N GLY A 260 -22.05 7.03 -11.93
CA GLY A 260 -22.17 5.58 -11.74
C GLY A 260 -23.60 5.10 -11.45
N ALA A 261 -24.38 5.83 -10.64
CA ALA A 261 -25.74 5.40 -10.28
C ALA A 261 -26.75 5.62 -11.42
N GLY A 262 -26.55 6.61 -12.28
CA GLY A 262 -27.45 6.89 -13.40
C GLY A 262 -27.25 5.97 -14.62
N PHE A 263 -26.01 5.56 -14.91
CA PHE A 263 -25.71 4.81 -16.14
C PHE A 263 -26.09 3.33 -16.06
N GLN A 264 -26.05 2.72 -14.87
CA GLN A 264 -26.31 1.28 -14.74
C GLN A 264 -27.80 0.93 -14.87
N GLN A 265 -28.72 1.87 -14.61
CA GLN A 265 -30.15 1.65 -14.83
C GLN A 265 -30.62 1.94 -16.27
N LEU A 266 -29.91 2.78 -17.03
CA LEU A 266 -30.31 3.12 -18.41
C LEU A 266 -29.85 2.08 -19.44
N TYR A 267 -28.70 1.44 -19.23
CA TYR A 267 -28.11 0.53 -20.23
C TYR A 267 -28.27 -0.96 -19.93
N ALA A 268 -28.55 -1.35 -18.68
CA ALA A 268 -28.76 -2.77 -18.35
C ALA A 268 -30.14 -3.30 -18.82
N GLY A 269 -31.09 -2.40 -19.16
CA GLY A 269 -32.47 -2.78 -19.50
C GLY A 269 -32.90 -2.60 -20.95
N ASN A 270 -32.22 -1.76 -21.76
CA ASN A 270 -32.65 -1.48 -23.14
C ASN A 270 -31.46 -1.16 -24.06
N VAL A 271 -31.07 -2.12 -24.91
CA VAL A 271 -29.95 -2.02 -25.87
C VAL A 271 -30.26 -1.04 -27.04
N THR A 272 -31.48 -0.49 -27.12
CA THR A 272 -31.92 0.42 -28.19
C THR A 272 -32.13 1.87 -27.73
N PHE A 273 -31.43 2.31 -26.68
CA PHE A 273 -31.42 3.72 -26.29
C PHE A 273 -30.74 4.56 -27.37
N GLY A 274 -31.53 5.35 -28.12
CA GLY A 274 -31.07 6.25 -29.18
C GLY A 274 -31.53 5.91 -30.61
N ALA A 275 -32.25 4.81 -30.83
CA ALA A 275 -32.66 4.38 -32.18
C ALA A 275 -34.05 4.89 -32.64
N GLY A 276 -34.70 5.79 -31.90
CA GLY A 276 -36.02 6.31 -32.29
C GLY A 276 -36.37 7.65 -31.64
N GLU A 277 -37.25 8.39 -32.32
CA GLU A 277 -37.68 9.77 -32.00
C GLU A 277 -38.28 9.94 -30.58
N ARG A 278 -38.59 8.84 -29.87
CA ARG A 278 -39.07 8.87 -28.48
C ARG A 278 -37.94 8.88 -27.44
N GLY A 279 -36.71 8.53 -27.80
CA GLY A 279 -35.56 8.53 -26.88
C GLY A 279 -35.06 9.93 -26.51
N LEU A 280 -35.32 10.92 -27.37
CA LEU A 280 -34.94 12.31 -27.13
C LEU A 280 -35.88 13.01 -26.12
N LEU A 281 -37.15 12.60 -26.07
CA LEU A 281 -38.14 13.14 -25.13
C LEU A 281 -37.86 12.74 -23.68
N SER A 282 -37.27 11.55 -23.47
CA SER A 282 -36.84 11.08 -22.15
C SER A 282 -35.72 11.94 -21.55
N LEU A 283 -34.85 12.52 -22.40
CA LEU A 283 -33.80 13.45 -21.98
C LEU A 283 -34.35 14.82 -21.56
N LEU A 284 -35.48 15.26 -22.14
CA LEU A 284 -36.14 16.52 -21.75
C LEU A 284 -36.95 16.39 -20.45
N GLY A 285 -37.54 15.22 -20.17
CA GLY A 285 -38.26 14.97 -18.92
C GLY A 285 -37.36 14.93 -17.68
N TRP A 286 -36.10 14.55 -17.83
CA TRP A 286 -35.12 14.52 -16.73
C TRP A 286 -34.46 15.88 -16.43
N GLY A 287 -34.51 16.83 -17.37
CA GLY A 287 -33.86 18.14 -17.23
C GLY A 287 -34.69 19.23 -16.53
N PHE A 288 -35.98 19.01 -16.29
CA PHE A 288 -36.90 20.04 -15.76
C PHE A 288 -37.74 19.62 -14.54
N GLY A 289 -37.49 18.44 -13.96
CA GLY A 289 -38.30 17.90 -12.85
C GLY A 289 -37.79 18.18 -11.42
N ALA A 290 -36.76 19.01 -11.23
CA ALA A 290 -36.13 19.20 -9.92
C ALA A 290 -36.51 20.51 -9.19
N GLU A 291 -37.31 21.39 -9.80
CA GLU A 291 -37.89 22.55 -9.12
C GLU A 291 -39.40 22.53 -9.28
N VAL A 292 -40.11 22.72 -8.16
CA VAL A 292 -41.58 22.74 -8.01
C VAL A 292 -42.24 21.38 -7.73
N THR A 293 -42.15 20.88 -6.49
CA THR A 293 -43.29 20.70 -5.55
C THR A 293 -42.92 19.80 -4.35
N ARG A 294 -42.83 20.40 -3.14
CA ARG A 294 -43.53 19.98 -1.90
C ARG A 294 -42.98 20.76 -0.69
N ASP A 295 -43.10 22.08 -0.76
CA ASP A 295 -43.51 22.87 0.40
C ASP A 295 -45.03 22.97 0.29
N SER A 296 -45.75 22.08 0.98
CA SER A 296 -47.17 22.22 1.39
C SER A 296 -47.77 20.87 1.76
N VAL A 297 -48.56 20.88 2.85
CA VAL A 297 -49.40 19.82 3.45
C VAL A 297 -48.69 19.10 4.61
N THR A 298 -48.55 19.76 5.78
CA THR A 298 -49.50 19.76 6.93
C THR A 298 -49.69 18.34 7.49
N GLU A 299 -49.08 18.02 8.62
CA GLU A 299 -49.62 18.34 9.96
C GLU A 299 -51.00 17.70 10.13
N GLY A 300 -50.94 16.52 10.73
CA GLY A 300 -52.03 15.58 10.97
C GLY A 300 -51.48 14.46 11.84
N ASP A 301 -50.87 14.83 12.97
CA ASP A 301 -50.60 13.91 14.08
C ASP A 301 -51.81 14.02 15.03
N GLU A 302 -52.78 13.13 14.82
CA GLU A 302 -53.86 12.84 15.75
C GLU A 302 -53.71 11.37 16.19
N GLU A 303 -53.62 11.17 17.51
CA GLU A 303 -53.82 9.90 18.26
C GLU A 303 -52.82 8.74 18.01
N ASP A 304 -52.26 8.04 19.00
CA ASP A 304 -52.66 7.85 20.39
C ASP A 304 -51.62 7.06 21.22
N ALA A 305 -51.80 7.11 22.55
CA ALA A 305 -51.23 6.26 23.63
C ALA A 305 -49.76 6.52 24.02
N VAL A 306 -49.42 6.80 25.31
CA VAL A 306 -49.53 5.87 26.45
C VAL A 306 -49.75 6.60 27.81
N ALA A 307 -50.93 6.38 28.39
CA ALA A 307 -51.20 5.84 29.73
C ALA A 307 -50.38 6.25 30.99
N GLY A 308 -51.13 6.62 32.03
CA GLY A 308 -50.93 6.06 33.38
C GLY A 308 -50.20 6.93 34.41
N VAL A 309 -50.99 7.37 35.39
CA VAL A 309 -50.65 7.90 36.73
C VAL A 309 -50.33 9.39 36.82
#